data_AF-A0A836RCS8-F1
#
_entry.id   AF-A0A836RCS8-F1
#
_cell.length_a   1.000
_cell.length_b   1.000
_cell.length_c   1.000
_cell.angle_alpha   90.00
_cell.angle_beta   90.00
_cell.angle_gamma   90.00
#
_symmetry.space_group_name_H-M   'P 1'
#
loop_
_entity.id
_entity.type
_entity.pdbx_description
1 polymer ?
#
loop_
_entity_poly.entity_id
_entity_poly.type
_entity_poly.pdbx_seq_one_letter_code
_entity_poly.pdbx_strand_id
1 'polypeptide(L)'
;MKEVKVVCPRDCYDTCFLLALVDGDKIVSMRGSFDNPITQGFICPRGVKDHERVYSKNRVLNPHIRIGEKPGRKFEKTSWNEALNIIAKKIREVIRDHGAQSILHLEYSGNSGLITQSFSQRIWYAIGATRTDYSLCSRSGHTAISLHYGLTYGIRPEELLNMKLIVFWGFNARVSSPHLWALALRARRRKATIAVIDPRESESARDANIWIKPKPG
;
A
#
# COMPACT_ATOMS: atom_id res chain seq x y z
N MET A 1 21.85 -9.58 -19.14
CA MET A 1 20.75 -9.14 -18.25
C MET A 1 20.25 -10.32 -17.43
N LYS A 2 20.16 -10.16 -16.11
CA LYS A 2 19.68 -11.16 -15.15
C LYS A 2 18.25 -10.83 -14.74
N GLU A 3 17.38 -11.82 -14.64
CA GLU A 3 16.04 -11.66 -14.06
C GLU A 3 16.05 -12.04 -12.57
N VAL A 4 15.42 -11.21 -11.74
CA VAL A 4 15.26 -11.46 -10.30
C VAL A 4 13.78 -11.41 -9.94
N LYS A 5 13.26 -12.49 -9.36
CA LYS A 5 11.88 -12.55 -8.87
C LYS A 5 11.74 -11.73 -7.59
N VAL A 6 10.79 -10.80 -7.59
CA VAL A 6 10.45 -9.97 -6.42
C VAL A 6 8.93 -9.82 -6.32
N VAL A 7 8.43 -9.34 -5.19
CA VAL A 7 7.00 -9.10 -4.96
C VAL A 7 6.76 -7.62 -4.71
N CYS A 8 5.68 -7.07 -5.25
CA CYS A 8 5.32 -5.67 -5.04
C CYS A 8 4.91 -5.44 -3.57
N PRO A 9 5.62 -4.60 -2.79
CA PRO A 9 5.30 -4.37 -1.39
C PRO A 9 4.34 -3.18 -1.19
N ARG A 10 3.68 -2.71 -2.24
CA ARG A 10 2.86 -1.50 -2.20
C ARG A 10 1.52 -1.76 -1.50
N ASP A 11 0.95 -0.67 -1.00
CA ASP A 11 -0.36 -0.62 -0.37
C ASP A 11 -1.52 -0.77 -1.36
N CYS A 12 -1.66 -1.95 -1.97
CA CYS A 12 -2.82 -2.27 -2.78
C CYS A 12 -3.34 -3.69 -2.56
N TYR A 13 -2.71 -4.45 -1.66
CA TYR A 13 -3.03 -5.84 -1.31
C TYR A 13 -2.98 -6.87 -2.48
N ASP A 14 -2.74 -6.44 -3.72
CA ASP A 14 -2.66 -7.34 -4.88
C ASP A 14 -1.45 -8.28 -4.85
N THR A 15 -0.38 -7.93 -4.12
CA THR A 15 0.86 -8.73 -4.00
C THR A 15 1.44 -9.20 -5.34
N CYS A 16 1.43 -8.33 -6.35
CA CYS A 16 1.87 -8.65 -7.71
C CYS A 16 3.26 -9.31 -7.71
N PHE A 17 3.41 -10.44 -8.43
CA PHE A 17 4.72 -11.02 -8.67
C PHE A 17 5.40 -10.24 -9.80
N LEU A 18 6.64 -9.84 -9.56
CA LEU A 18 7.41 -9.00 -10.47
C LEU A 18 8.70 -9.70 -10.87
N LEU A 19 9.20 -9.34 -12.06
CA LEU A 19 10.52 -9.67 -12.56
C LEU A 19 11.30 -8.36 -12.68
N ALA A 20 12.33 -8.20 -11.85
CA ALA A 20 13.29 -7.12 -11.97
C ALA A 20 14.35 -7.53 -13.00
N LEU A 21 14.49 -6.74 -14.06
CA LEU A 21 15.55 -6.92 -15.05
C LEU A 21 16.78 -6.15 -14.59
N VAL A 22 17.86 -6.87 -14.36
CA VAL A 22 19.12 -6.34 -13.82
C VAL A 22 20.19 -6.39 -14.90
N ASP A 23 20.86 -5.27 -15.11
CA ASP A 23 22.04 -5.15 -15.94
C ASP A 23 23.20 -4.61 -15.10
N GLY A 24 24.28 -5.39 -15.00
CA GLY A 24 25.32 -5.17 -13.99
C GLY A 24 24.76 -5.12 -12.56
N ASP A 25 24.83 -3.95 -11.94
CA ASP A 25 24.37 -3.66 -10.58
C ASP A 25 23.06 -2.84 -10.55
N LYS A 26 22.44 -2.58 -11.70
CA LYS A 26 21.26 -1.72 -11.83
C LYS A 26 20.02 -2.46 -12.28
N ILE A 27 18.89 -2.12 -11.67
CA ILE A 27 17.55 -2.51 -12.13
C ILE A 27 17.19 -1.56 -13.28
N VAL A 28 17.14 -2.11 -14.49
CA VAL A 28 16.86 -1.33 -15.71
C VAL A 28 15.38 -1.37 -16.10
N SER A 29 14.62 -2.33 -15.59
CA SER A 29 13.19 -2.45 -15.87
C SER A 29 12.48 -3.35 -14.86
N MET A 30 11.16 -3.20 -14.77
CA MET A 30 10.26 -4.07 -14.00
C MET A 30 9.17 -4.62 -14.92
N ARG A 31 8.93 -5.92 -14.85
CA ARG A 31 7.85 -6.62 -15.56
C ARG A 31 6.98 -7.40 -14.58
N GLY A 32 5.75 -7.71 -14.95
CA GLY A 32 4.95 -8.67 -14.20
C GLY A 32 5.38 -10.09 -14.51
N SER A 33 5.37 -10.97 -13.51
CA SER A 33 5.52 -12.41 -13.72
C SER A 33 4.17 -13.04 -14.11
N PHE A 34 4.20 -14.00 -15.02
CA PHE A 34 3.05 -14.85 -15.34
C PHE A 34 2.78 -15.93 -14.29
N ASP A 35 3.69 -16.12 -13.33
CA ASP A 35 3.55 -17.10 -12.24
C ASP A 35 2.43 -16.74 -11.26
N ASN A 36 1.99 -15.47 -11.23
CA ASN A 36 0.87 -15.06 -10.39
C ASN A 36 -0.46 -15.36 -11.12
N PRO A 37 -1.34 -16.23 -10.58
CA PRO A 37 -2.56 -16.66 -11.26
C PRO A 37 -3.59 -15.55 -11.40
N ILE A 38 -3.54 -14.52 -10.55
CA ILE A 38 -4.44 -13.37 -10.58
C ILE A 38 -3.95 -12.32 -11.56
N THR A 39 -2.71 -11.88 -11.39
CA THR A 39 -2.18 -10.74 -12.15
C THR A 39 -1.70 -11.17 -13.53
N GLN A 40 -1.23 -12.42 -13.71
CA GLN A 40 -0.87 -13.01 -15.00
C GLN A 40 -0.01 -12.08 -15.88
N GLY A 41 1.06 -11.53 -15.31
CA GLY A 41 1.96 -10.59 -15.99
C GLY A 41 1.46 -9.13 -16.05
N PHE A 42 0.19 -8.85 -15.75
CA PHE A 42 -0.32 -7.48 -15.67
C PHE A 42 0.09 -6.79 -14.37
N ILE A 43 0.73 -5.63 -14.50
CA ILE A 43 1.11 -4.77 -13.37
C ILE A 43 0.72 -3.33 -13.67
N CYS A 44 0.39 -2.57 -12.61
CA CYS A 44 0.00 -1.17 -12.78
C CYS A 44 1.20 -0.29 -13.15
N PRO A 45 1.00 0.93 -13.69
CA PRO A 45 2.09 1.85 -14.06
C PRO A 45 3.07 2.14 -12.92
N ARG A 46 2.59 2.11 -11.67
CA ARG A 46 3.42 2.28 -10.46
C ARG A 46 4.39 1.13 -10.25
N GLY A 47 3.99 -0.10 -10.62
CA GLY A 47 4.85 -1.27 -10.56
C GLY A 47 5.90 -1.27 -11.67
N VAL A 48 5.51 -0.93 -12.90
CA VAL A 48 6.42 -0.81 -14.06
C VAL A 48 7.56 0.18 -13.76
N LYS A 49 7.21 1.31 -13.15
CA LYS A 49 8.17 2.38 -12.83
C LYS A 49 8.80 2.27 -11.45
N ASP A 50 8.62 1.17 -10.70
CA ASP A 50 9.12 1.13 -9.32
C ASP A 50 10.65 1.20 -9.24
N HIS A 51 11.35 0.73 -10.28
CA HIS A 51 12.81 0.89 -10.39
C HIS A 51 13.24 2.36 -10.47
N GLU A 52 12.44 3.27 -11.05
CA GLU A 52 12.75 4.71 -11.08
C GLU A 52 12.80 5.31 -9.67
N ARG A 53 11.98 4.78 -8.74
CA ARG A 53 12.00 5.19 -7.32
C ARG A 53 13.31 4.81 -6.64
N VAL A 54 13.93 3.70 -7.04
CA VAL A 54 15.21 3.23 -6.50
C VAL A 54 16.33 4.22 -6.84
N TYR A 55 16.28 4.85 -8.02
CA TYR A 55 17.31 5.76 -8.51
C TYR A 55 16.88 7.24 -8.51
N SER A 56 15.75 7.55 -7.87
CA SER A 56 15.24 8.92 -7.82
C SER A 56 16.24 9.87 -7.17
N LYS A 57 16.40 11.07 -7.74
CA LYS A 57 17.17 12.18 -7.13
C LYS A 57 16.66 12.59 -5.74
N ASN A 58 15.40 12.26 -5.44
CA ASN A 58 14.77 12.55 -4.15
C ASN A 58 14.96 11.42 -3.13
N ARG A 59 15.73 10.36 -3.46
CA ARG A 59 15.93 9.24 -2.54
C ARG A 59 16.76 9.68 -1.34
N VAL A 60 16.25 9.41 -0.15
CA VAL A 60 16.99 9.61 1.10
C VAL A 60 18.01 8.50 1.25
N LEU A 61 19.29 8.82 1.03
CA LEU A 61 20.40 7.87 1.05
C LEU A 61 21.15 7.84 2.40
N ASN A 62 20.99 8.88 3.22
CA ASN A 62 21.71 9.05 4.47
C ASN A 62 20.74 9.57 5.55
N PRO A 63 21.02 9.31 6.84
CA PRO A 63 20.30 9.97 7.92
C PRO A 63 20.59 11.47 7.94
N HIS A 64 19.60 12.25 8.37
CA HIS A 64 19.69 13.70 8.47
C HIS A 64 19.08 14.17 9.79
N ILE A 65 19.65 15.24 10.36
CA ILE A 65 19.15 15.91 11.55
C ILE A 65 18.61 17.27 11.14
N ARG A 66 17.46 17.66 11.68
CA ARG A 66 16.90 18.98 11.45
C ARG A 66 17.70 20.03 12.23
N ILE A 67 18.05 21.11 11.56
CA ILE A 67 18.67 22.30 12.18
C ILE A 67 17.65 23.44 12.26
N GLY A 68 17.64 24.15 13.37
CA GLY A 68 16.68 25.23 13.66
C GLY A 68 15.30 24.77 14.12
N GLU A 69 14.39 25.72 14.27
CA GLU A 69 13.05 25.50 14.84
C GLU A 69 12.02 25.04 13.81
N LYS A 70 10.93 24.42 14.28
CA LYS A 70 9.74 24.16 13.45
C LYS A 70 9.00 25.49 13.18
N PRO A 71 8.46 25.72 11.97
CA PRO A 71 8.26 24.76 10.88
C PRO A 71 9.43 24.65 9.88
N GLY A 72 10.61 25.20 10.18
CA GLY A 72 11.78 25.24 9.30
C GLY A 72 12.19 23.85 8.77
N ARG A 73 12.62 23.78 7.51
CA ARG A 73 12.93 22.52 6.78
C ARG A 73 14.42 22.37 6.44
N LYS A 74 15.30 22.94 7.25
CA LYS A 74 16.75 22.81 7.06
C LYS A 74 17.24 21.53 7.75
N PHE A 75 18.07 20.77 7.04
CA PHE A 75 18.60 19.51 7.52
C PHE A 75 20.09 19.41 7.21
N GLU A 76 20.83 18.81 8.10
CA GLU A 76 22.22 18.45 7.91
C GLU A 76 22.37 16.93 7.91
N LYS A 77 23.27 16.43 7.06
CA LYS A 77 23.58 15.00 6.99
C LYS A 77 24.33 14.59 8.26
N THR A 78 24.03 13.40 8.77
CA THR A 78 24.70 12.81 9.94
C THR A 78 25.15 11.38 9.63
N SER A 79 25.82 10.73 10.58
CA SER A 79 26.14 9.30 10.53
C SER A 79 24.98 8.45 11.09
N TRP A 80 24.95 7.17 10.72
CA TRP A 80 23.99 6.22 11.31
C TRP A 80 24.16 6.08 12.83
N ASN A 81 25.40 6.00 13.31
CA ASN A 81 25.67 5.88 14.74
C ASN A 81 25.15 7.07 15.53
N GLU A 82 25.41 8.29 15.04
CA GLU A 82 24.93 9.51 15.69
C GLU A 82 23.40 9.60 15.66
N ALA A 83 22.77 9.39 14.50
CA ALA A 83 21.31 9.41 14.37
C ALA A 83 20.62 8.40 15.31
N LEU A 84 21.12 7.17 15.36
CA LEU A 84 20.58 6.12 16.21
C LEU A 84 20.82 6.42 17.70
N ASN A 85 21.99 6.96 18.07
CA ASN A 85 22.28 7.36 19.45
C ASN A 85 21.34 8.47 19.93
N ILE A 86 21.07 9.48 19.10
CA ILE A 86 20.14 10.56 19.43
C ILE A 86 18.73 10.00 19.66
N ILE A 87 18.25 9.15 18.75
CA ILE A 87 16.91 8.54 18.86
C ILE A 87 16.83 7.68 20.13
N ALA A 88 17.81 6.80 20.36
CA ALA A 88 17.83 5.91 21.51
C ALA A 88 17.92 6.68 22.83
N LYS A 89 18.72 7.75 22.90
CA LYS A 89 18.79 8.64 24.07
C LYS A 89 17.42 9.29 24.35
N LYS A 90 16.80 9.89 23.33
CA LYS A 90 15.48 10.54 23.48
C LYS A 90 14.39 9.57 23.90
N ILE A 91 14.36 8.37 23.32
CA ILE A 91 13.40 7.33 23.71
C ILE A 91 13.58 6.99 25.20
N ARG A 92 14.81 6.78 25.68
CA ARG A 92 15.07 6.49 27.09
C ARG A 92 14.69 7.64 28.03
N GLU A 93 15.00 8.88 27.64
CA GLU A 93 14.61 10.08 28.40
C GLU A 93 13.09 10.19 28.53
N VAL A 94 12.36 10.05 27.42
CA VAL A 94 10.89 10.10 27.42
C VAL A 94 10.28 8.97 28.26
N ILE A 95 10.82 7.76 28.16
CA ILE A 95 10.36 6.63 28.99
C ILE A 95 10.58 6.92 30.48
N ARG A 96 11.77 7.44 30.85
CA ARG A 96 12.10 7.77 32.23
C ARG A 96 11.20 8.87 32.80
N ASP A 97 10.97 9.92 32.01
CA ASP A 97 10.32 11.15 32.50
C ASP A 97 8.78 11.12 32.35
N HIS A 98 8.26 10.34 31.40
CA HIS A 98 6.84 10.35 31.02
C HIS A 98 6.21 8.95 30.83
N GLY A 99 6.99 7.88 31.00
CA GLY A 99 6.55 6.52 30.75
C GLY A 99 6.47 6.16 29.25
N ALA A 100 6.55 4.87 28.93
CA ALA A 100 6.61 4.42 27.54
C ALA A 100 5.34 4.71 26.71
N GLN A 101 4.18 4.78 27.36
CA GLN A 101 2.90 5.08 26.71
C GLN A 101 2.82 6.52 26.17
N SER A 102 3.74 7.40 26.56
CA SER A 102 3.85 8.75 25.98
C SER A 102 4.49 8.75 24.58
N ILE A 103 5.07 7.62 24.14
CA ILE A 103 5.59 7.44 22.78
C ILE A 103 4.48 6.87 21.91
N LEU A 104 4.09 7.60 20.86
CA LEU A 104 3.19 7.10 19.81
C LEU A 104 3.98 6.57 18.61
N HIS A 105 3.92 5.27 18.36
CA HIS A 105 4.37 4.68 17.10
C HIS A 105 3.27 4.84 16.04
N LEU A 106 3.51 5.79 15.12
CA LEU A 106 2.63 6.00 13.97
C LEU A 106 3.12 5.16 12.78
N GLU A 107 2.37 4.12 12.44
CA GLU A 107 2.60 3.29 11.26
C GLU A 107 1.31 3.11 10.46
N TYR A 108 1.47 2.92 9.14
CA TYR A 108 0.40 2.53 8.24
C TYR A 108 1.01 1.81 7.01
N SER A 109 0.22 1.55 5.98
CA SER A 109 0.51 0.56 4.94
C SER A 109 1.41 1.02 3.78
N GLY A 110 2.23 2.06 3.94
CA GLY A 110 3.12 2.57 2.86
C GLY A 110 4.11 1.54 2.28
N ASN A 111 4.45 0.49 3.05
CA ASN A 111 5.15 -0.71 2.58
C ASN A 111 4.60 -1.91 3.36
N SER A 112 4.01 -2.87 2.65
CA SER A 112 3.32 -4.04 3.22
C SER A 112 4.14 -5.33 3.14
N GLY A 113 5.48 -5.23 3.08
CA GLY A 113 6.36 -6.40 3.16
C GLY A 113 6.38 -6.99 4.57
N LEU A 114 6.40 -8.33 4.69
CA LEU A 114 6.35 -9.00 6.00
C LEU A 114 7.45 -8.54 6.96
N ILE A 115 8.69 -8.44 6.48
CA ILE A 115 9.82 -8.01 7.30
C ILE A 115 9.73 -6.49 7.58
N THR A 116 9.53 -5.68 6.55
CA THR A 116 9.52 -4.22 6.68
C THR A 116 8.38 -3.71 7.55
N GLN A 117 7.21 -4.32 7.46
CA GLN A 117 6.01 -3.95 8.22
C GLN A 117 5.94 -4.66 9.57
N SER A 118 6.06 -5.98 9.63
CA SER A 118 5.75 -6.73 10.87
C SER A 118 6.96 -6.83 11.80
N PHE A 119 8.16 -7.05 11.27
CA PHE A 119 9.34 -7.24 12.11
C PHE A 119 9.75 -5.96 12.83
N SER A 120 9.62 -4.81 12.17
CA SER A 120 9.94 -3.50 12.75
C SER A 120 9.07 -3.14 13.96
N GLN A 121 7.88 -3.74 14.11
CA GLN A 121 7.00 -3.50 15.26
C GLN A 121 7.56 -4.03 16.59
N ARG A 122 8.45 -5.03 16.54
CA ARG A 122 8.96 -5.73 17.74
C ARG A 122 9.57 -4.79 18.78
N ILE A 123 10.30 -3.77 18.34
CA ILE A 123 10.91 -2.81 19.27
C ILE A 123 9.84 -1.99 20.00
N TRP A 124 8.78 -1.59 19.31
CA TRP A 124 7.70 -0.78 19.88
C TRP A 124 6.85 -1.57 20.87
N TYR A 125 6.62 -2.86 20.59
CA TYR A 125 6.03 -3.78 21.56
C TYR A 125 6.93 -3.97 22.78
N ALA A 126 8.23 -4.21 22.57
CA ALA A 126 9.17 -4.48 23.65
C ALA A 126 9.31 -3.29 24.63
N ILE A 127 9.22 -2.05 24.13
CA ILE A 127 9.26 -0.86 24.99
C ILE A 127 7.90 -0.51 25.61
N GLY A 128 6.79 -1.08 25.12
CA GLY A 128 5.44 -0.74 25.59
C GLY A 128 4.92 0.60 25.08
N ALA A 129 5.28 0.99 23.85
CA ALA A 129 4.83 2.23 23.24
C ALA A 129 3.33 2.20 22.89
N THR A 130 2.70 3.37 22.88
CA THR A 130 1.33 3.56 22.35
C THR A 130 1.33 3.39 20.84
N ARG A 131 0.25 2.81 20.31
CA ARG A 131 0.09 2.50 18.89
C ARG A 131 -1.25 2.97 18.38
N THR A 132 -1.36 3.16 17.08
CA THR A 132 -2.64 3.40 16.44
C THR A 132 -3.43 2.10 16.32
N ASP A 133 -4.74 2.21 16.25
CA ASP A 133 -5.67 1.11 15.96
C ASP A 133 -5.85 0.87 14.45
N TYR A 134 -5.02 1.50 13.62
CA TYR A 134 -5.09 1.53 12.16
C TYR A 134 -6.42 2.11 11.61
N SER A 135 -7.16 2.91 12.39
CA SER A 135 -8.43 3.53 11.97
C SER A 135 -8.35 4.62 10.92
N LEU A 136 -7.15 4.92 10.40
CA LEU A 136 -6.90 6.02 9.49
C LEU A 136 -7.70 5.95 8.18
N CYS A 137 -7.93 4.76 7.61
CA CYS A 137 -8.75 4.69 6.39
C CYS A 137 -9.62 3.43 6.20
N SER A 138 -9.33 2.28 6.81
CA SER A 138 -10.06 1.03 6.50
C SER A 138 -10.81 0.40 7.68
N ARG A 139 -10.46 0.75 8.93
CA ARG A 139 -10.98 0.07 10.14
C ARG A 139 -12.49 0.12 10.28
N SER A 140 -13.13 1.23 9.92
CA SER A 140 -14.59 1.36 9.98
C SER A 140 -15.28 0.35 9.07
N GLY A 141 -14.80 0.21 7.82
CA GLY A 141 -15.29 -0.79 6.87
C GLY A 141 -15.06 -2.22 7.35
N HIS A 142 -13.86 -2.55 7.83
CA HIS A 142 -13.58 -3.85 8.43
C HIS A 142 -14.50 -4.16 9.61
N THR A 143 -14.72 -3.19 10.51
CA THR A 143 -15.59 -3.36 11.68
C THR A 143 -17.03 -3.60 11.24
N ALA A 144 -17.56 -2.81 10.31
CA ALA A 144 -18.91 -2.97 9.80
C ALA A 144 -19.13 -4.36 9.19
N ILE A 145 -18.21 -4.84 8.33
CA ILE A 145 -18.32 -6.18 7.73
C ILE A 145 -18.25 -7.26 8.81
N SER A 146 -17.32 -7.14 9.77
CA SER A 146 -17.18 -8.12 10.86
C SER A 146 -18.40 -8.18 11.77
N LEU A 147 -19.10 -7.07 12.00
CA LEU A 147 -20.33 -7.05 12.79
C LEU A 147 -21.47 -7.85 12.13
N HIS A 148 -21.47 -7.94 10.80
CA HIS A 148 -22.50 -8.67 10.06
C HIS A 148 -22.12 -10.13 9.76
N TYR A 149 -20.85 -10.39 9.45
CA TYR A 149 -20.39 -11.69 8.95
C TYR A 149 -19.43 -12.43 9.90
N GLY A 150 -19.04 -11.83 11.03
CA GLY A 150 -18.07 -12.38 11.99
C GLY A 150 -16.60 -12.31 11.54
N LEU A 151 -16.34 -11.91 10.29
CA LEU A 151 -15.01 -11.78 9.68
C LEU A 151 -15.04 -10.69 8.60
N THR A 152 -13.86 -10.31 8.08
CA THR A 152 -13.74 -9.19 7.11
C THR A 152 -13.28 -9.60 5.72
N TYR A 153 -13.16 -10.91 5.47
CA TYR A 153 -12.80 -11.44 4.17
C TYR A 153 -13.99 -11.36 3.21
N GLY A 154 -13.72 -10.90 1.99
CA GLY A 154 -14.66 -10.94 0.88
C GLY A 154 -14.48 -12.19 0.02
N ILE A 155 -15.09 -12.14 -1.16
CA ILE A 155 -14.90 -13.17 -2.20
C ILE A 155 -13.44 -13.26 -2.62
N ARG A 156 -13.03 -14.42 -3.13
CA ARG A 156 -11.72 -14.58 -3.75
C ARG A 156 -11.72 -13.92 -5.13
N PRO A 157 -10.63 -13.26 -5.57
CA PRO A 157 -10.61 -12.59 -6.87
C PRO A 157 -10.94 -13.50 -8.07
N GLU A 158 -10.59 -14.79 -8.00
CA GLU A 158 -10.89 -15.80 -9.01
C GLU A 158 -12.40 -16.02 -9.20
N GLU A 159 -13.19 -15.86 -8.12
CA GLU A 159 -14.63 -16.06 -8.12
C GLU A 159 -15.36 -14.97 -8.89
N LEU A 160 -14.74 -13.80 -9.06
CA LEU A 160 -15.30 -12.67 -9.80
C LEU A 160 -15.64 -13.06 -11.26
N LEU A 161 -14.91 -14.00 -11.85
CA LEU A 161 -15.12 -14.47 -13.22
C LEU A 161 -16.44 -15.25 -13.41
N ASN A 162 -17.07 -15.67 -12.31
CA ASN A 162 -18.34 -16.40 -12.32
C ASN A 162 -19.54 -15.50 -11.96
N MET A 163 -19.29 -14.23 -11.63
CA MET A 163 -20.33 -13.28 -11.25
C MET A 163 -21.07 -12.77 -12.50
N LYS A 164 -22.39 -12.65 -12.40
CA LYS A 164 -23.24 -12.06 -13.47
C LYS A 164 -23.41 -10.55 -13.32
N LEU A 165 -23.22 -10.03 -12.11
CA LEU A 165 -23.26 -8.61 -11.78
C LEU A 165 -22.08 -8.30 -10.86
N ILE A 166 -21.33 -7.26 -11.20
CA ILE A 166 -20.21 -6.75 -10.41
C ILE A 166 -20.49 -5.29 -10.14
N VAL A 167 -20.56 -4.91 -8.87
CA VAL A 167 -20.85 -3.54 -8.45
C VAL A 167 -19.62 -2.93 -7.81
N PHE A 168 -19.12 -1.84 -8.39
CA PHE A 168 -18.09 -0.99 -7.77
C PHE A 168 -18.76 0.22 -7.14
N TRP A 169 -18.83 0.25 -5.81
CA TRP A 169 -19.54 1.27 -5.06
C TRP A 169 -18.57 2.16 -4.28
N GLY A 170 -18.56 3.46 -4.58
CA GLY A 170 -17.83 4.46 -3.79
C GLY A 170 -16.33 4.50 -4.04
N PHE A 171 -15.83 3.83 -5.09
CA PHE A 171 -14.43 3.93 -5.48
C PHE A 171 -14.21 3.73 -6.99
N ASN A 172 -13.10 4.29 -7.47
CA ASN A 172 -12.69 4.21 -8.87
C ASN A 172 -11.76 3.01 -9.12
N ALA A 173 -12.35 1.83 -9.27
CA ALA A 173 -11.65 0.56 -9.47
C ALA A 173 -10.59 0.62 -10.59
N ARG A 174 -10.87 1.27 -11.72
CA ARG A 174 -9.91 1.39 -12.84
C ARG A 174 -8.57 2.03 -12.44
N VAL A 175 -8.55 2.90 -11.44
CA VAL A 175 -7.33 3.61 -10.98
C VAL A 175 -6.77 3.01 -9.70
N SER A 176 -7.63 2.76 -8.71
CA SER A 176 -7.21 2.33 -7.37
C SER A 176 -7.18 0.81 -7.18
N SER A 177 -7.85 0.03 -8.04
CA SER A 177 -7.84 -1.44 -8.02
C SER A 177 -7.80 -2.01 -9.46
N PRO A 178 -6.74 -1.69 -10.23
CA PRO A 178 -6.69 -1.99 -11.66
C PRO A 178 -6.74 -3.49 -11.97
N HIS A 179 -6.26 -4.34 -11.06
CA HIS A 179 -6.31 -5.79 -11.21
C HIS A 179 -7.73 -6.34 -11.07
N LEU A 180 -8.48 -5.86 -10.07
CA LEU A 180 -9.89 -6.21 -9.91
C LEU A 180 -10.72 -5.70 -11.08
N TRP A 181 -10.41 -4.49 -11.57
CA TRP A 181 -11.02 -3.95 -12.78
C TRP A 181 -10.74 -4.83 -14.01
N ALA A 182 -9.49 -5.29 -14.20
CA ALA A 182 -9.14 -6.19 -15.29
C ALA A 182 -9.88 -7.53 -15.20
N LEU A 183 -10.05 -8.09 -14.00
CA LEU A 183 -10.88 -9.27 -13.77
C LEU A 183 -12.35 -9.02 -14.11
N ALA A 184 -12.91 -7.87 -13.72
CA ALA A 184 -14.29 -7.51 -14.05
C ALA A 184 -14.49 -7.39 -15.57
N LEU A 185 -13.53 -6.82 -16.30
CA LEU A 185 -13.56 -6.78 -17.77
C LEU A 185 -13.54 -8.18 -18.39
N ARG A 186 -12.80 -9.14 -17.81
CA ARG A 186 -12.82 -10.55 -18.24
C ARG A 186 -14.16 -11.20 -17.94
N ALA A 187 -14.75 -10.95 -16.77
CA ALA A 187 -16.10 -11.40 -16.43
C ALA A 187 -17.15 -10.81 -17.39
N ARG A 188 -17.00 -9.55 -17.79
CA ARG A 188 -17.89 -8.91 -18.78
C ARG A 188 -17.85 -9.60 -20.14
N ARG A 189 -16.68 -10.08 -20.59
CA ARG A 189 -16.58 -10.93 -21.80
C ARG A 189 -17.34 -12.25 -21.65
N ARG A 190 -17.60 -12.69 -20.41
CA ARG A 190 -18.46 -13.84 -20.05
C ARG A 190 -19.90 -13.43 -19.74
N LYS A 191 -20.33 -12.27 -20.23
CA LYS A 191 -21.69 -11.70 -20.07
C LYS A 191 -22.02 -11.17 -18.67
N ALA A 192 -21.03 -10.88 -17.82
CA ALA A 192 -21.27 -10.13 -16.60
C ALA A 192 -21.59 -8.66 -16.88
N THR A 193 -22.47 -8.06 -16.07
CA THR A 193 -22.72 -6.61 -16.07
C THR A 193 -21.83 -5.93 -15.03
N ILE A 194 -21.17 -4.84 -15.42
CA ILE A 194 -20.42 -3.97 -14.50
C ILE A 194 -21.26 -2.74 -14.19
N ALA A 195 -21.62 -2.56 -12.91
CA ALA A 195 -22.26 -1.35 -12.42
C ALA A 195 -21.28 -0.55 -11.56
N VAL A 196 -21.34 0.78 -11.67
CA VAL A 196 -20.56 1.72 -10.86
C VAL A 196 -21.51 2.68 -10.17
N ILE A 197 -21.33 2.84 -8.86
CA ILE A 197 -22.06 3.80 -8.04
C ILE A 197 -21.06 4.84 -7.54
N ASP A 198 -21.08 6.01 -8.16
CA ASP A 198 -20.08 7.06 -7.97
C ASP A 198 -20.72 8.43 -8.25
N PRO A 199 -20.62 9.43 -7.34
CA PRO A 199 -21.19 10.76 -7.56
C PRO A 199 -20.53 11.51 -8.73
N ARG A 200 -19.30 11.13 -9.14
CA ARG A 200 -18.60 11.70 -10.28
C ARG A 200 -18.55 10.71 -11.45
N GLU A 201 -18.34 11.24 -12.65
CA GLU A 201 -18.05 10.42 -13.83
C GLU A 201 -16.59 9.95 -13.78
N SER A 202 -16.32 8.94 -12.96
CA SER A 202 -14.99 8.36 -12.85
C SER A 202 -14.60 7.54 -14.08
N GLU A 203 -13.32 7.22 -14.19
CA GLU A 203 -12.77 6.34 -15.22
C GLU A 203 -13.43 4.96 -15.22
N SER A 204 -13.88 4.50 -14.05
CA SER A 204 -14.68 3.28 -13.90
C SER A 204 -16.10 3.49 -14.40
N ALA A 205 -16.75 4.61 -14.05
CA ALA A 205 -18.11 4.93 -14.47
C ALA A 205 -18.24 5.05 -16.00
N ARG A 206 -17.28 5.72 -16.66
CA ARG A 206 -17.25 5.87 -18.13
C ARG A 206 -17.22 4.55 -18.88
N ASP A 207 -16.56 3.54 -18.31
CA ASP A 207 -16.38 2.24 -18.94
C ASP A 207 -17.40 1.20 -18.42
N ALA A 208 -18.29 1.56 -17.49
CA ALA A 208 -19.28 0.65 -16.91
C ALA A 208 -20.47 0.41 -17.83
N ASN A 209 -21.22 -0.66 -17.60
CA ASN A 209 -22.50 -0.88 -18.26
C ASN A 209 -23.59 0.01 -17.67
N ILE A 210 -23.53 0.22 -16.35
CA ILE A 210 -24.49 1.04 -15.60
C ILE A 210 -23.69 1.99 -14.72
N TRP A 211 -24.01 3.28 -14.78
CA TRP A 211 -23.51 4.28 -13.85
C TRP A 211 -24.68 4.88 -13.07
N ILE A 212 -24.62 4.77 -11.75
CA ILE A 212 -25.55 5.41 -10.82
C ILE A 212 -24.82 6.55 -10.14
N LYS A 213 -25.41 7.75 -10.22
CA LYS A 213 -24.81 9.00 -9.74
C LYS A 213 -25.59 9.58 -8.56
N PRO A 214 -25.42 9.04 -7.35
CA PRO A 214 -26.05 9.61 -6.16
C PRO A 214 -25.43 10.96 -5.81
N LYS A 215 -26.10 11.72 -4.94
CA LYS A 215 -25.43 12.81 -4.21
C LYS A 215 -24.43 12.19 -3.22
N PRO A 216 -23.32 12.88 -2.88
CA PRO A 216 -22.45 12.41 -1.81
C PRO A 216 -23.17 12.38 -0.45
N GLY A 217 -23.01 11.28 0.29
CA GLY A 217 -23.73 11.02 1.55
C GLY A 217 -25.10 10.39 1.36
#